data_AF-A0A5E4HJ31-F1
#
_entry.id   AF-A0A5E4HJ31-F1
#
_cell.length_a   1.000
_cell.length_b   1.000
_cell.length_c   1.000
_cell.angle_alpha   90.00
_cell.angle_beta   90.00
_cell.angle_gamma   90.00
#
_symmetry.space_group_name_H-M   'P 1'
#
loop_
_entity.id
_entity.type
_entity.pdbx_description
1 polymer ?
#
loop_
_entity_poly.entity_id
_entity_poly.type
_entity_poly.pdbx_seq_one_letter_code
_entity_poly.pdbx_strand_id
1 'polypeptide(L)'
;MSLFPYHISIYQNYALIFLAGSYCVAALSDLRRMAAQSDFAEVWVAAVAVLLSLDAYFLFAGELLPISFIVKWILILAFSSLALTIRLLSIAPMDVAAAAATAAALPPVSAGAYFIFLAVVGELLSPILKHFGSDDAYPYLPAVFVSSTIVVCMSLAGILP
;
A
#
# COMPACT_ATOMS: atom_id res chain seq x y z
N MET A 1 -9.87 9.75 24.77
CA MET A 1 -9.70 8.73 23.70
C MET A 1 -9.62 9.50 22.39
N SER A 2 -8.48 9.55 21.71
CA SER A 2 -8.35 10.30 20.46
C SER A 2 -9.19 9.64 19.37
N LEU A 3 -9.83 10.44 18.52
CA LEU A 3 -10.68 9.96 17.42
C LEU A 3 -9.92 9.12 16.39
N PHE A 4 -8.59 9.26 16.38
CA PHE A 4 -7.66 8.48 15.57
C PHE A 4 -6.49 8.09 16.49
N PRO A 5 -6.17 6.81 16.69
CA PRO A 5 -4.87 6.45 17.25
C PRO A 5 -3.82 6.90 16.23
N TYR A 6 -3.13 7.99 16.56
CA TYR A 6 -2.13 8.68 15.73
C TYR A 6 -0.74 8.05 15.89
N HIS A 7 -0.64 6.75 16.18
CA HIS A 7 0.65 6.10 16.37
C HIS A 7 0.70 4.75 15.68
N ILE A 8 1.59 4.64 14.69
CA ILE A 8 1.94 3.38 14.05
C ILE A 8 2.52 2.43 15.10
N SER A 9 1.86 1.28 15.27
CA SER A 9 2.32 0.23 16.19
C SER A 9 3.59 -0.45 15.68
N ILE A 10 4.32 -1.11 16.57
CA ILE A 10 5.52 -1.88 16.20
C ILE A 10 5.19 -2.99 15.17
N TYR A 11 4.02 -3.62 15.27
CA TYR A 11 3.56 -4.63 14.31
C TYR A 11 3.32 -4.06 12.92
N GLN A 12 2.74 -2.86 12.85
CA GLN A 12 2.54 -2.15 11.57
C GLN A 12 3.87 -1.73 10.95
N ASN A 13 4.85 -1.29 11.76
CA ASN A 13 6.20 -1.00 11.27
C ASN A 13 6.88 -2.23 10.68
N TYR A 14 6.79 -3.39 11.34
CA TYR A 14 7.31 -4.63 10.79
C TYR A 14 6.61 -5.02 9.49
N ALA A 15 5.28 -4.85 9.42
CA ALA A 15 4.54 -5.08 8.18
C ALA A 15 5.01 -4.15 7.05
N LEU A 16 5.18 -2.85 7.31
CA LEU A 16 5.66 -1.89 6.31
C LEU A 16 7.06 -2.24 5.79
N ILE A 17 7.98 -2.63 6.69
CA ILE A 17 9.35 -3.04 6.31
C ILE A 17 9.30 -4.33 5.48
N PHE A 18 8.53 -5.33 5.90
CA PHE A 18 8.36 -6.58 5.17
C PHE A 18 7.80 -6.33 3.76
N LEU A 19 6.74 -5.52 3.68
CA LEU A 19 6.09 -5.15 2.43
C LEU A 19 7.05 -4.41 1.50
N ALA A 20 7.78 -3.40 2.00
CA ALA A 20 8.78 -2.68 1.21
C ALA A 20 9.88 -3.61 0.66
N GLY A 21 10.34 -4.59 1.46
CA GLY A 21 11.24 -5.63 1.00
C GLY A 21 10.64 -6.47 -0.14
N SER A 22 9.39 -6.93 0.01
CA SER A 22 8.69 -7.70 -1.03
C SER A 22 8.48 -6.89 -2.32
N TYR A 23 8.16 -5.60 -2.21
CA TYR A 23 8.00 -4.72 -3.36
C TYR A 23 9.32 -4.45 -4.06
N CYS A 24 10.44 -4.37 -3.34
CA CYS A 24 11.76 -4.23 -3.95
C CYS A 24 12.05 -5.39 -4.89
N VAL A 25 11.82 -6.62 -4.43
CA VAL A 25 12.01 -7.84 -5.23
C VAL A 25 11.04 -7.87 -6.41
N ALA A 26 9.77 -7.58 -6.17
CA ALA A 26 8.74 -7.56 -7.22
C ALA A 26 9.00 -6.47 -8.26
N ALA A 27 9.40 -5.26 -7.85
CA ALA A 27 9.74 -4.15 -8.74
C ALA A 27 10.97 -4.49 -9.59
N LEU A 28 11.99 -5.14 -9.02
CA LEU A 28 13.15 -5.60 -9.78
C LEU A 28 12.76 -6.71 -10.77
N SER A 29 11.88 -7.62 -10.37
CA SER A 29 11.31 -8.67 -11.23
C SER A 29 10.55 -8.05 -12.41
N ASP A 30 9.71 -7.05 -12.14
CA ASP A 30 8.91 -6.31 -13.13
C ASP A 30 9.81 -5.59 -14.15
N LEU A 31 10.82 -4.84 -13.67
CA LEU A 31 11.83 -4.20 -14.52
C LEU A 31 12.65 -5.19 -15.37
N ARG A 32 12.88 -6.41 -14.86
CA ARG A 32 13.60 -7.49 -15.55
C ARG A 32 12.68 -8.42 -16.35
N ARG A 33 11.37 -8.15 -16.40
CA ARG A 33 10.37 -8.95 -17.11
C ARG A 33 10.33 -10.42 -16.67
N MET A 34 10.47 -10.65 -15.37
CA MET A 34 10.41 -11.98 -14.76
C MET A 34 9.02 -12.26 -14.19
N ALA A 35 8.57 -13.51 -14.27
CA ALA A 35 7.21 -13.94 -13.90
C ALA A 35 6.92 -14.01 -12.38
N ALA A 36 7.87 -13.64 -11.52
CA ALA A 36 7.73 -13.81 -10.06
C ALA A 36 6.70 -12.87 -9.41
N GLN A 37 6.13 -11.92 -10.16
CA GLN A 37 5.20 -10.92 -9.65
C GLN A 37 3.87 -11.53 -9.17
N SER A 38 3.38 -12.60 -9.83
CA SER A 38 2.15 -13.30 -9.43
C SER A 38 2.25 -13.94 -8.05
N ASP A 39 3.44 -14.42 -7.71
CA ASP A 39 3.66 -15.16 -6.46
C ASP A 39 3.64 -14.22 -5.25
N PHE A 40 4.01 -12.95 -5.44
CA PHE A 40 3.93 -11.92 -4.40
C PHE A 40 2.52 -11.35 -4.22
N ALA A 41 1.66 -11.41 -5.24
CA ALA A 41 0.28 -10.93 -5.11
C ALA A 41 -0.48 -11.67 -4.00
N GLU A 42 -0.28 -12.99 -3.90
CA GLU A 42 -0.87 -13.80 -2.82
C GLU A 42 -0.38 -13.34 -1.44
N VAL A 43 0.91 -13.01 -1.32
CA VAL A 43 1.51 -12.49 -0.08
C VAL A 43 0.89 -11.15 0.31
N TRP A 44 0.63 -10.26 -0.64
CA TRP A 44 0.04 -8.95 -0.36
C TRP A 44 -1.43 -9.07 0.03
N VAL A 45 -2.20 -9.94 -0.63
CA VAL A 45 -3.58 -10.24 -0.23
C VAL A 45 -3.62 -10.85 1.16
N ALA A 46 -2.72 -11.79 1.47
CA ALA A 46 -2.60 -12.37 2.80
C ALA A 46 -2.23 -11.30 3.84
N ALA A 47 -1.33 -10.37 3.52
CA ALA A 47 -0.98 -9.26 4.41
C ALA A 47 -2.17 -8.36 4.71
N VAL A 48 -2.98 -8.01 3.69
CA VAL A 48 -4.24 -7.26 3.89
C VAL A 48 -5.18 -8.02 4.81
N ALA A 49 -5.37 -9.33 4.60
CA ALA A 49 -6.25 -10.15 5.42
C ALA A 49 -5.78 -10.25 6.89
N VAL A 50 -4.47 -10.39 7.11
CA VAL A 50 -3.87 -10.42 8.46
C VAL A 50 -4.05 -9.07 9.16
N LEU A 51 -3.78 -7.96 8.48
CA LEU A 51 -3.94 -6.61 9.04
C LEU A 51 -5.40 -6.26 9.31
N LEU A 52 -6.33 -6.70 8.46
CA LEU A 52 -7.77 -6.60 8.70
C LEU A 52 -8.18 -7.38 9.95
N SER A 53 -7.68 -8.61 10.09
CA SER A 53 -7.97 -9.47 11.24
C SER A 53 -7.40 -8.88 12.53
N LEU A 54 -6.22 -8.27 12.47
CA LEU A 54 -5.59 -7.57 13.58
C LEU A 54 -6.39 -6.32 14.00
N ASP A 55 -6.80 -5.49 13.05
CA ASP A 55 -7.64 -4.32 13.33
C ASP A 55 -9.01 -4.73 13.88
N ALA A 56 -9.59 -5.83 13.38
CA ALA A 56 -10.84 -6.38 13.89
C ALA A 56 -10.67 -6.91 15.33
N TYR A 57 -9.56 -7.59 15.63
CA TYR A 57 -9.23 -8.01 16.99
C TYR A 57 -9.17 -6.80 17.94
N PHE A 58 -8.45 -5.73 17.57
CA PHE A 58 -8.39 -4.51 18.38
C PHE A 58 -9.74 -3.81 18.52
N LEU A 59 -10.60 -3.87 17.50
CA LEU A 59 -11.98 -3.38 17.58
C LEU A 59 -12.79 -4.18 18.63
N PHE A 60 -12.71 -5.51 18.61
CA PHE A 60 -13.40 -6.37 19.59
C PHE A 60 -12.82 -6.26 21.01
N ALA A 61 -11.52 -6.01 21.14
CA ALA A 61 -10.85 -5.75 22.42
C ALA A 61 -11.19 -4.36 23.00
N GLY A 62 -11.86 -3.48 22.23
CA GLY A 62 -12.19 -2.12 22.66
C GLY A 62 -11.03 -1.13 22.56
N GLU A 63 -9.93 -1.51 21.92
CA GLU A 63 -8.72 -0.69 21.74
C GLU A 63 -8.79 0.21 20.49
N LEU A 64 -9.64 -0.15 19.52
CA LEU A 64 -9.88 0.62 18.29
C LEU A 64 -11.31 1.15 18.24
N LEU A 65 -11.47 2.44 17.93
CA LEU A 65 -12.80 3.03 17.74
C LEU A 65 -13.48 2.44 16.49
N PRO A 66 -14.77 2.05 16.57
CA PRO A 66 -15.51 1.52 15.43
C PRO A 66 -15.48 2.42 14.19
N ILE A 67 -15.56 3.74 14.39
CA ILE A 67 -15.50 4.71 13.29
C ILE A 67 -14.14 4.71 12.59
N SER A 68 -13.05 4.55 13.34
CA SER A 68 -11.68 4.49 12.79
C SER A 68 -11.50 3.27 11.91
N PHE A 69 -11.96 2.10 12.39
CA PHE A 69 -11.98 0.86 11.62
C PHE A 69 -12.77 1.01 10.31
N ILE A 70 -14.03 1.46 10.41
CA ILE A 70 -14.93 1.60 9.27
C ILE A 70 -14.34 2.57 8.23
N VAL A 71 -13.88 3.75 8.66
CA VAL A 71 -13.32 4.77 7.77
C VAL A 71 -12.09 4.23 7.04
N LYS A 72 -11.14 3.59 7.75
CA LYS A 72 -9.93 3.04 7.14
C LYS A 72 -10.26 2.02 6.04
N TRP A 73 -11.08 1.02 6.37
CA TRP A 73 -11.35 -0.08 5.46
C TRP A 73 -12.26 0.32 4.30
N ILE A 74 -13.20 1.25 4.51
CA ILE A 74 -13.96 1.86 3.41
C ILE A 74 -13.04 2.67 2.50
N LEU A 75 -12.11 3.46 3.04
CA LEU A 75 -11.15 4.22 2.22
C LEU A 75 -10.28 3.28 1.38
N ILE A 76 -9.70 2.24 1.99
CA ILE A 76 -8.89 1.25 1.27
C ILE A 76 -9.72 0.60 0.16
N LEU A 77 -10.94 0.16 0.44
CA LEU A 77 -11.79 -0.48 -0.55
C LEU A 77 -12.20 0.50 -1.66
N ALA A 78 -12.57 1.74 -1.32
CA ALA A 78 -12.96 2.76 -2.28
C ALA A 78 -11.80 3.11 -3.21
N PHE A 79 -10.61 3.40 -2.67
CA PHE A 79 -9.43 3.72 -3.48
C PHE A 79 -8.95 2.53 -4.31
N SER A 80 -8.98 1.32 -3.77
CA SER A 80 -8.62 0.11 -4.53
C SER A 80 -9.57 -0.13 -5.68
N SER A 81 -10.88 0.02 -5.46
CA SER A 81 -11.91 -0.11 -6.51
C SER A 81 -11.78 1.00 -7.56
N LEU A 82 -11.46 2.22 -7.13
CA LEU A 82 -11.22 3.36 -8.01
C LEU A 82 -9.98 3.14 -8.88
N ALA A 83 -8.90 2.61 -8.31
CA ALA A 83 -7.66 2.31 -9.02
C ALA A 83 -7.84 1.24 -10.12
N LEU A 84 -8.76 0.29 -9.92
CA LEU A 84 -9.11 -0.74 -10.92
C LEU A 84 -10.03 -0.21 -12.04
N THR A 85 -10.90 0.74 -11.74
CA THR A 85 -11.95 1.21 -12.67
C THR A 85 -11.56 2.46 -13.45
N ILE A 86 -10.79 3.37 -12.84
CA ILE A 86 -10.40 4.63 -13.46
C ILE A 86 -9.11 4.45 -14.26
N ARG A 87 -9.22 4.70 -15.57
CA ARG A 87 -8.13 4.65 -16.55
C ARG A 87 -6.98 5.65 -16.30
N LEU A 88 -7.19 6.67 -15.43
CA LEU A 88 -6.12 7.60 -14.99
C LEU A 88 -5.05 6.90 -14.14
N LEU A 89 -5.37 5.79 -13.47
CA LEU A 89 -4.39 5.01 -12.73
C LEU A 89 -4.00 3.75 -13.52
N SER A 90 -4.94 3.11 -14.23
CA SER A 90 -4.71 1.91 -15.06
C SER A 90 -3.70 0.92 -14.43
N ILE A 91 -3.84 0.75 -13.12
CA ILE A 91 -2.92 -0.02 -12.29
C ILE A 91 -3.28 -1.50 -12.46
N ALA A 92 -2.28 -2.37 -12.64
CA ALA A 92 -2.52 -3.81 -12.69
C ALA A 92 -3.13 -4.26 -11.35
N PRO A 93 -4.02 -5.27 -11.33
CA PRO A 93 -4.69 -5.70 -10.10
C PRO A 93 -3.69 -6.09 -8.99
N MET A 94 -2.51 -6.58 -9.36
CA MET A 94 -1.44 -6.90 -8.41
C MET A 94 -0.87 -5.66 -7.70
N ASP A 95 -0.68 -4.58 -8.43
CA ASP A 95 -0.13 -3.33 -7.91
C ASP A 95 -1.16 -2.63 -7.00
N VAL A 96 -2.47 -2.82 -7.27
CA VAL A 96 -3.54 -2.42 -6.36
C VAL A 96 -3.48 -3.22 -5.07
N ALA A 97 -3.22 -4.53 -5.13
CA ALA A 97 -3.07 -5.37 -3.94
C ALA A 97 -1.85 -4.93 -3.09
N ALA A 98 -0.73 -4.59 -3.72
CA ALA A 98 0.43 -4.00 -3.06
C ALA A 98 0.09 -2.66 -2.40
N ALA A 99 -0.57 -1.74 -3.12
CA ALA A 99 -0.99 -0.47 -2.56
C ALA A 99 -1.94 -0.64 -1.36
N ALA A 100 -2.91 -1.56 -1.47
CA ALA A 100 -3.84 -1.89 -0.40
C ALA A 100 -3.13 -2.48 0.82
N ALA A 101 -2.12 -3.35 0.63
CA ALA A 101 -1.34 -3.91 1.73
C ALA A 101 -0.56 -2.83 2.50
N THR A 102 0.07 -1.88 1.79
CA THR A 102 0.72 -0.74 2.45
C THR A 102 -0.28 0.12 3.20
N ALA A 103 -1.43 0.44 2.57
CA ALA A 103 -2.48 1.23 3.20
C ALA A 103 -3.10 0.53 4.43
N ALA A 104 -3.21 -0.81 4.40
CA ALA A 104 -3.68 -1.61 5.53
C ALA A 104 -2.73 -1.54 6.74
N ALA A 105 -1.43 -1.33 6.52
CA ALA A 105 -0.48 -1.15 7.61
C ALA A 105 -0.49 0.29 8.19
N LEU A 106 -1.20 1.22 7.55
CA LEU A 106 -1.26 2.62 7.96
C LEU A 106 -2.52 2.93 8.80
N PRO A 107 -2.47 4.00 9.61
CA PRO A 107 -3.65 4.60 10.23
C PRO A 107 -4.64 5.13 9.17
N PRO A 108 -5.91 5.37 9.52
CA PRO A 108 -6.95 5.74 8.55
C PRO A 108 -6.62 6.98 7.71
N VAL A 109 -6.12 8.04 8.34
CA VAL A 109 -5.78 9.31 7.65
C VAL A 109 -4.59 9.11 6.72
N SER A 110 -3.56 8.42 7.20
CA SER A 110 -2.34 8.13 6.46
C SER A 110 -2.60 7.18 5.29
N ALA A 111 -3.54 6.23 5.42
CA ALA A 111 -3.96 5.32 4.35
C ALA A 111 -4.58 6.08 3.18
N GLY A 112 -5.47 7.04 3.44
CA GLY A 112 -6.03 7.90 2.38
C GLY A 112 -4.97 8.80 1.74
N ALA A 113 -4.12 9.44 2.55
CA ALA A 113 -3.02 10.27 2.05
C ALA A 113 -2.02 9.46 1.19
N TYR A 114 -1.79 8.20 1.54
CA TYR A 114 -0.90 7.30 0.81
C TYR A 114 -1.37 7.08 -0.63
N PHE A 115 -2.66 6.88 -0.90
CA PHE A 115 -3.14 6.70 -2.28
C PHE A 115 -2.93 7.96 -3.13
N ILE A 116 -3.14 9.14 -2.55
CA ILE A 116 -2.87 10.42 -3.23
C ILE A 116 -1.38 10.55 -3.51
N PHE A 117 -0.54 10.25 -2.52
CA PHE A 117 0.90 10.29 -2.65
C PHE A 117 1.42 9.30 -3.70
N LEU A 118 0.89 8.08 -3.71
CA LEU A 118 1.20 7.05 -4.70
C LEU A 118 0.84 7.52 -6.12
N ALA A 119 -0.32 8.15 -6.31
CA ALA A 119 -0.71 8.71 -7.60
C ALA A 119 0.28 9.79 -8.07
N VAL A 120 0.72 10.69 -7.17
CA VAL A 120 1.72 11.71 -7.49
C VAL A 120 3.07 11.10 -7.86
N VAL A 121 3.55 10.13 -7.09
CA VAL A 121 4.82 9.43 -7.37
C VAL A 121 4.74 8.64 -8.67
N GLY A 122 3.61 7.98 -8.93
CA GLY A 122 3.35 7.24 -10.16
C GLY A 122 3.45 8.15 -11.39
N GLU A 123 2.86 9.35 -11.33
CA GLU A 123 2.98 10.32 -12.43
C GLU A 123 4.39 10.90 -12.58
N LEU A 124 5.07 11.15 -11.47
CA LEU A 124 6.46 11.66 -11.50
C LEU A 124 7.43 10.63 -12.10
N LEU A 125 7.23 9.34 -11.82
CA LEU A 125 8.05 8.26 -12.33
C LEU A 125 7.64 7.78 -13.73
N SER A 126 6.44 8.15 -14.18
CA SER A 126 5.89 7.85 -15.52
C SER A 126 6.87 8.03 -16.68
N PRO A 127 7.55 9.19 -16.85
CA PRO A 127 8.47 9.40 -17.97
C PRO A 127 9.70 8.47 -17.93
N ILE A 128 10.14 8.06 -16.74
CA ILE A 128 11.32 7.20 -16.56
C ILE A 128 10.93 5.74 -16.77
N LEU A 129 9.82 5.31 -16.18
CA LEU A 129 9.39 3.92 -16.17
C LEU A 129 8.81 3.46 -17.52
N LYS A 130 8.25 4.38 -18.32
CA LYS A 130 7.83 4.08 -19.70
C LYS A 130 8.96 3.56 -20.60
N HIS A 131 10.22 3.88 -20.29
CA HIS A 131 11.36 3.37 -21.04
C HIS A 131 11.65 1.88 -20.80
N PHE A 132 11.17 1.34 -19.67
CA PHE A 132 11.37 -0.06 -19.29
C PHE A 132 10.20 -0.96 -19.66
N GLY A 133 9.00 -0.39 -19.84
CA GLY A 133 7.81 -1.09 -20.33
C GLY A 133 7.94 -1.55 -21.78
N SER A 134 7.29 -2.68 -22.13
CA SER A 134 7.12 -3.18 -23.51
C SER A 134 5.64 -3.11 -23.86
N ASP A 135 5.30 -2.64 -25.06
CA ASP A 135 3.94 -2.67 -25.63
C ASP A 135 2.82 -2.31 -24.64
N ASP A 136 2.74 -1.02 -24.26
CA ASP A 136 1.70 -0.43 -23.42
C ASP A 136 1.61 -0.89 -21.95
N ALA A 137 2.42 -1.86 -21.51
CA ALA A 137 2.47 -2.27 -20.10
C ALA A 137 3.39 -1.34 -19.28
N TYR A 138 2.79 -0.45 -18.50
CA TYR A 138 3.50 0.45 -17.58
C TYR A 138 3.85 -0.29 -16.27
N PRO A 139 5.15 -0.45 -15.91
CA PRO A 139 5.54 -1.11 -14.67
C PRO A 139 5.29 -0.17 -13.48
N TYR A 140 4.16 -0.34 -12.79
CA TYR A 140 3.73 0.56 -11.69
C TYR A 140 4.34 0.15 -10.34
N LEU A 141 4.82 -1.09 -10.18
CA LEU A 141 5.44 -1.59 -8.94
C LEU A 141 6.62 -0.78 -8.42
N PRO A 142 7.55 -0.29 -9.26
CA PRO A 142 8.60 0.60 -8.81
C PRO A 142 8.06 1.86 -8.11
N ALA A 143 6.93 2.41 -8.56
CA ALA A 143 6.29 3.53 -7.88
C ALA A 143 5.75 3.12 -6.50
N VAL A 144 5.10 1.96 -6.41
CA VAL A 144 4.63 1.40 -5.13
C VAL A 144 5.80 1.18 -4.16
N PHE A 145 6.92 0.65 -4.63
CA PHE A 145 8.12 0.44 -3.84
C PHE A 145 8.70 1.76 -3.32
N VAL A 146 8.88 2.76 -4.20
CA VAL A 146 9.40 4.08 -3.82
C VAL A 146 8.48 4.74 -2.80
N SER A 147 7.17 4.78 -3.06
CA SER A 147 6.19 5.36 -2.13
C SER A 147 6.19 4.65 -0.78
N SER A 148 6.20 3.31 -0.77
CA SER A 148 6.21 2.51 0.47
C SER A 148 7.52 2.69 1.25
N THR A 149 8.65 2.82 0.57
CA THR A 149 9.94 3.08 1.22
C THR A 149 9.97 4.45 1.88
N ILE A 150 9.42 5.48 1.22
CA ILE A 150 9.28 6.81 1.81
C ILE A 150 8.39 6.75 3.05
N VAL A 151 7.27 6.05 2.98
CA VAL A 151 6.37 5.83 4.13
C VAL A 151 7.09 5.12 5.28
N VAL A 152 7.87 4.07 5.01
CA VAL A 152 8.70 3.40 6.04
C VAL A 152 9.66 4.39 6.69
N CYS A 153 10.40 5.18 5.90
CA CYS A 153 11.33 6.17 6.41
C CYS A 153 10.62 7.22 7.27
N MET A 154 9.46 7.72 6.84
CA MET A 154 8.67 8.68 7.60
C MET A 154 8.13 8.08 8.91
N SER A 155 7.73 6.81 8.89
CA SER A 155 7.28 6.09 10.08
C SER A 155 8.41 5.93 11.09
N LEU A 156 9.58 5.46 10.65
CA LEU A 156 10.76 5.27 11.50
C LEU A 156 11.31 6.59 12.05
N ALA A 157 11.14 7.69 11.31
CA ALA A 157 11.48 9.03 11.77
C ALA A 157 10.45 9.63 12.75
N GLY A 158 9.33 8.94 13.01
CA GLY A 158 8.25 9.45 13.86
C GLY A 158 7.49 10.63 13.26
N ILE A 159 7.55 10.80 11.93
CA ILE A 159 6.86 11.86 11.19
C ILE A 159 5.42 11.46 10.90
N LEU A 160 5.20 10.18 10.60
CA LEU A 160 3.86 9.67 10.48
C LEU A 160 3.26 9.55 11.89
N PRO A 161 2.02 10.03 12.07
CA PRO A 161 1.27 9.69 13.26
C PRO A 161 1.01 8.18 13.24
#